data_AF-A0AAW2RMR5-F1
#
_entry.id   AF-A0AAW2RMR5-F1
#
_cell.length_a   1.000
_cell.length_b   1.000
_cell.length_c   1.000
_cell.angle_alpha   90.00
_cell.angle_beta   90.00
_cell.angle_gamma   90.00
#
_symmetry.space_group_name_H-M   'P 1'
#
loop_
_entity.id
_entity.type
_entity.pdbx_description
1 polymer ?
#
loop_
_entity_poly.entity_id
_entity_poly.type
_entity_poly.pdbx_seq_one_letter_code
_entity_poly.pdbx_strand_id
1 'polypeptide(L)'
;MTAGGSSTGRLPSWRERENNKRRERRRRAIAAKIYSGLRAQGNYKLPKHCDNNEVLKALCAEAGWVVEEDGTTYRKVKISNR
;
A
#
# COMPACT_ATOMS: atom_id res chain seq x y z
N MET A 1 32.58 -9.94 2.49
CA MET A 1 31.98 -8.71 1.92
C MET A 1 31.00 -9.15 0.84
N THR A 2 29.71 -8.93 1.06
CA THR A 2 28.60 -9.42 0.24
C THR A 2 28.51 -8.63 -1.06
N ALA A 3 28.79 -9.27 -2.19
CA ALA A 3 28.58 -8.68 -3.51
C ALA A 3 27.08 -8.61 -3.80
N GLY A 4 26.52 -7.40 -3.69
CA GLY A 4 25.20 -7.07 -4.21
C GLY A 4 25.17 -7.34 -5.71
N GLY A 5 24.29 -8.25 -6.13
CA GLY A 5 24.10 -8.62 -7.54
C GLY A 5 23.63 -7.42 -8.35
N SER A 6 24.58 -6.75 -8.99
CA SER A 6 24.38 -5.80 -10.07
C SER A 6 23.55 -6.47 -11.18
N SER A 7 22.31 -6.04 -11.35
CA SER A 7 21.45 -6.46 -12.45
C SER A 7 21.97 -5.84 -13.75
N THR A 8 22.88 -6.55 -14.40
CA THR A 8 23.37 -6.26 -15.75
C THR A 8 22.20 -6.28 -16.74
N GLY A 9 21.68 -5.09 -17.08
CA GLY A 9 21.27 -4.66 -18.43
C GLY A 9 20.56 -5.62 -19.39
N ARG A 10 19.81 -6.64 -18.93
CA ARG A 10 19.09 -7.55 -19.81
C ARG A 10 17.68 -7.03 -20.05
N LEU A 11 17.35 -6.70 -21.31
CA LEU A 11 15.97 -6.35 -21.65
C LEU A 11 15.08 -7.57 -21.37
N PRO A 12 13.99 -7.41 -20.60
CA PRO A 12 13.10 -8.52 -20.29
C PRO A 12 12.49 -9.07 -21.58
N SER A 13 12.47 -10.38 -21.68
CA SER A 13 11.81 -11.12 -22.76
C SER A 13 10.33 -10.79 -22.80
N TRP A 14 9.69 -10.98 -23.96
CA TRP A 14 8.24 -10.83 -24.11
C TRP A 14 7.44 -11.64 -23.08
N ARG A 15 7.87 -12.88 -22.82
CA ARG A 15 7.25 -13.74 -21.79
C ARG A 15 7.42 -13.18 -20.38
N GLU A 16 8.58 -12.59 -20.06
CA GLU A 16 8.85 -11.99 -18.75
C GLU A 16 8.02 -10.72 -18.53
N ARG A 17 7.91 -9.86 -19.56
CA ARG A 17 7.03 -8.68 -19.53
C ARG A 17 5.58 -9.07 -19.32
N GLU A 18 5.11 -10.11 -20.02
CA GLU A 18 3.75 -10.61 -19.87
C GLU A 18 3.49 -11.19 -18.47
N ASN A 19 4.43 -11.98 -17.95
CA ASN A 19 4.36 -12.47 -16.57
C ASN A 19 4.35 -11.32 -15.56
N ASN A 20 5.15 -10.28 -15.76
CA ASN A 20 5.16 -9.11 -14.88
C ASN A 20 3.83 -8.34 -14.95
N LYS A 21 3.28 -8.13 -16.15
CA LYS A 21 1.94 -7.56 -16.34
C LYS A 21 0.86 -8.38 -15.62
N ARG A 22 0.91 -9.72 -15.71
CA ARG A 22 -0.04 -10.60 -15.02
C ARG A 22 0.10 -10.52 -13.51
N ARG A 23 1.34 -10.55 -13.00
CA ARG A 23 1.63 -10.40 -11.56
C ARG A 23 1.11 -9.05 -11.06
N GLU A 24 1.36 -7.98 -11.80
CA GLU A 24 0.93 -6.64 -11.43
C GLU A 24 -0.60 -6.50 -11.45
N ARG A 25 -1.28 -7.06 -12.46
CA ARG A 25 -2.76 -7.14 -12.46
C ARG A 25 -3.28 -7.91 -11.25
N ARG A 26 -2.66 -9.05 -10.92
CA ARG A 26 -3.07 -9.86 -9.75
C ARG A 26 -2.84 -9.09 -8.44
N ARG A 27 -1.70 -8.40 -8.30
CA ARG A 27 -1.38 -7.53 -7.16
C ARG A 27 -2.44 -6.43 -6.99
N ARG A 28 -2.77 -5.73 -8.08
CA ARG A 28 -3.79 -4.66 -8.09
C ARG A 28 -5.19 -5.19 -7.77
N ALA A 29 -5.56 -6.36 -8.30
CA ALA A 29 -6.84 -6.98 -8.02
C ALA A 29 -7.00 -7.35 -6.53
N ILE A 30 -5.92 -7.83 -5.90
CA ILE A 30 -5.91 -8.13 -4.46
C ILE A 30 -6.07 -6.85 -3.64
N ALA A 31 -5.29 -5.81 -3.95
CA ALA A 31 -5.40 -4.52 -3.27
C ALA A 31 -6.83 -3.94 -3.41
N ALA A 32 -7.42 -4.00 -4.60
CA ALA A 32 -8.80 -3.55 -4.83
C ALA A 32 -9.82 -4.32 -3.96
N LYS A 33 -9.67 -5.64 -3.81
CA LYS A 33 -10.52 -6.44 -2.93
C LYS A 33 -10.38 -6.03 -1.46
N ILE A 34 -9.16 -5.78 -1.00
CA ILE A 34 -8.90 -5.31 0.38
C ILE A 34 -9.56 -3.95 0.61
N TYR A 35 -9.31 -2.98 -0.26
CA TYR A 35 -9.90 -1.64 -0.13
C TYR A 35 -11.43 -1.66 -0.22
N SER A 36 -12.00 -2.53 -1.07
CA SER A 36 -13.45 -2.73 -1.13
C SER A 36 -14.01 -3.27 0.19
N GLY A 37 -13.35 -4.25 0.80
CA GLY A 37 -13.75 -4.80 2.10
C GLY A 37 -13.65 -3.75 3.22
N LEU A 38 -12.55 -3.00 3.25
CA LEU A 38 -12.34 -1.91 4.21
C LEU A 38 -13.39 -0.80 4.07
N ARG A 39 -13.80 -0.43 2.85
CA ARG A 39 -14.89 0.53 2.65
C ARG A 39 -16.24 -0.01 3.14
N ALA A 40 -16.52 -1.29 2.93
CA ALA A 40 -17.80 -1.89 3.30
C ALA A 40 -17.93 -2.13 4.82
N GLN A 41 -16.83 -2.47 5.50
CA GLN A 41 -16.86 -2.95 6.89
C GLN A 41 -16.10 -2.05 7.87
N GLY A 42 -15.16 -1.24 7.41
CA GLY A 42 -14.27 -0.46 8.28
C GLY A 42 -14.90 0.75 8.94
N ASN A 43 -16.18 1.03 8.65
CA ASN A 43 -16.99 2.09 9.27
C ASN A 43 -16.28 3.47 9.33
N TYR A 44 -15.37 3.71 8.39
CA TYR A 44 -14.60 4.93 8.28
C TYR A 44 -15.54 6.10 7.93
N LYS A 45 -15.36 7.24 8.58
CA LYS A 45 -16.07 8.49 8.27
C LYS A 45 -15.50 9.13 7.00
N LEU A 46 -15.54 8.40 5.89
CA LEU A 46 -15.01 8.82 4.61
C LEU A 46 -16.12 9.39 3.72
N PRO A 47 -15.80 10.34 2.82
CA PRO A 47 -16.74 10.82 1.81
C PRO A 47 -17.30 9.69 0.93
N LYS A 48 -18.49 9.90 0.37
CA LYS A 48 -19.17 8.93 -0.51
C LYS A 48 -18.32 8.52 -1.74
N HIS A 49 -17.41 9.39 -2.18
CA HIS A 49 -16.47 9.16 -3.28
C HIS A 49 -15.02 9.14 -2.79
N CYS A 50 -14.72 8.37 -1.74
CA CYS A 50 -13.35 8.30 -1.23
C CYS A 50 -12.42 7.47 -2.13
N ASP A 51 -11.22 7.98 -2.37
CA ASP A 51 -10.15 7.26 -3.09
C ASP A 51 -9.44 6.24 -2.19
N ASN A 52 -8.69 5.29 -2.78
CA ASN A 52 -7.98 4.25 -2.03
C ASN A 52 -6.95 4.83 -1.04
N ASN A 53 -6.35 5.97 -1.37
CA ASN A 53 -5.39 6.66 -0.49
C ASN A 53 -6.07 7.22 0.76
N GLU A 54 -7.33 7.67 0.66
CA GLU A 54 -8.09 8.16 1.82
C GLU A 54 -8.46 7.02 2.76
N VAL A 55 -8.84 5.86 2.21
CA VAL A 55 -9.07 4.62 2.97
C VAL A 55 -7.79 4.21 3.70
N LEU A 56 -6.65 4.28 3.02
CA LEU A 56 -5.36 3.95 3.63
C LEU A 56 -4.99 4.93 4.76
N LYS A 57 -5.17 6.25 4.56
CA LYS A 57 -4.94 7.26 5.60
C LYS A 57 -5.83 7.02 6.82
N ALA A 58 -7.12 6.72 6.62
CA ALA A 58 -8.05 6.42 7.70
C ALA A 58 -7.64 5.17 8.49
N LEU A 59 -7.23 4.10 7.79
CA LEU A 59 -6.71 2.88 8.42
C LEU A 59 -5.42 3.16 9.22
N CYS A 60 -4.50 3.95 8.67
CA CYS A 60 -3.27 4.35 9.37
C CYS A 60 -3.60 5.13 10.65
N ALA A 61 -4.52 6.09 10.58
CA ALA A 61 -4.96 6.86 11.74
C ALA A 61 -5.58 5.97 12.83
N GLU A 62 -6.42 5.00 12.44
CA GLU A 62 -7.01 4.00 13.36
C GLU A 62 -5.93 3.13 14.04
N ALA A 63 -4.92 2.71 13.27
CA ALA A 63 -3.78 1.94 13.77
C ALA A 63 -2.76 2.76 14.58
N GLY A 64 -3.01 4.06 14.81
CA GLY A 64 -2.13 4.95 15.57
C GLY A 64 -0.91 5.46 14.80
N TRP A 65 -0.96 5.43 13.48
CA TRP A 65 0.03 6.01 12.58
C TRP A 65 -0.45 7.38 12.09
N VAL A 66 0.49 8.31 11.95
CA VAL A 66 0.26 9.61 11.32
C VAL A 66 0.84 9.55 9.92
N VAL A 67 0.06 10.01 8.95
CA VAL A 67 0.45 10.08 7.53
C VAL A 67 0.38 11.55 7.12
N GLU A 68 1.53 12.12 6.77
CA GLU A 68 1.65 13.49 6.28
C GLU A 68 1.29 13.57 4.78
N GLU A 69 1.09 14.79 4.28
CA GLU A 69 0.66 15.02 2.89
C GLU A 69 1.74 14.66 1.85
N ASP A 70 3.01 14.68 2.27
CA ASP A 70 4.17 14.26 1.48
C ASP A 70 4.32 12.71 1.40
N GLY A 71 3.50 11.97 2.15
CA GLY A 71 3.55 10.51 2.23
C GLY A 71 4.45 9.98 3.35
N THR A 72 5.03 10.85 4.17
CA THR A 72 5.81 10.43 5.34
C THR A 72 4.88 9.84 6.39
N THR A 73 5.21 8.64 6.88
CA THR A 73 4.39 7.93 7.88
C THR A 73 5.20 7.66 9.13
N TYR A 74 4.70 8.06 10.30
CA TYR A 74 5.34 7.77 11.59
C TYR A 74 4.34 7.27 12.61
N ARG A 75 4.81 6.44 13.55
CA ARG A 75 3.97 5.90 14.61
C ARG A 75 3.84 6.94 15.72
N LYS A 76 2.60 7.35 16.04
CA LYS A 76 2.36 8.15 17.24
C LYS A 76 2.49 7.22 18.44
N VAL A 77 3.69 7.11 18.99
CA VAL A 77 3.92 6.41 20.25
C VAL A 77 3.07 7.15 21.29
N LYS A 78 1.93 6.57 21.69
CA LYS A 78 1.29 6.99 22.92
C LYS A 78 2.27 6.59 24.02
N ILE A 79 3.03 7.56 24.53
CA ILE A 79 3.72 7.41 25.81
C ILE A 79 2.58 7.28 26.83
N SER A 80 2.12 6.04 27.04
CA SER A 80 1.34 5.73 28.23
C SER A 80 2.32 5.85 29.38
N ASN A 81 2.33 7.01 30.06
CA ASN A 81 2.83 7.08 31.42
C ASN A 81 2.04 6.05 32.21
N ARG A 82 2.67 4.91 32.45
CA ARG A 82 2.22 3.91 33.41
C ARG A 82 3.09 4.07 34.65
#